data_AF-A0AAW1P5B2-F1
#
_entry.id   AF-A0AAW1P5B2-F1
#
_cell.length_a   1.000
_cell.length_b   1.000
_cell.length_c   1.000
_cell.angle_alpha   90.00
_cell.angle_beta   90.00
_cell.angle_gamma   90.00
#
_symmetry.space_group_name_H-M   'P 1'
#
loop_
_entity.id
_entity.type
_entity.pdbx_description
1 polymer ?
#
loop_
_entity_poly.entity_id
_entity_poly.type
_entity_poly.pdbx_seq_one_letter_code
_entity_poly.pdbx_strand_id
1 'polypeptide(L)'
;MQKPAGGLSSYAGAALPVVVRCLAAFLALSIPILALNGTLFSWHPTFMALGFLGLIGGLAVIELNKILNQKQHFHSWHAIIGFTTVMLSYVAAIGGALSFKKLGFLTKLPEQWHSPVKSAHRWLGMFTWLSALVAAFLMLDHSSLDQGAALTWLWRLSLDVTSEPECTDATVVQGPARKLYPAAVLGLALGMQAFASQKRAGRKTQLPVIDVSGHGVVFAADEKSL
;
A
#
# COMPACT_ATOMS: atom_id res chain seq x y z
N MET A 1 26.28 8.68 -34.81
CA MET A 1 24.84 8.38 -34.60
C MET A 1 24.11 9.70 -34.45
N GLN A 2 23.31 10.09 -35.44
CA GLN A 2 22.50 11.31 -35.37
C GLN A 2 21.30 11.05 -34.46
N LYS A 3 21.21 11.81 -33.37
CA LYS A 3 20.08 11.81 -32.45
C LYS A 3 18.86 12.31 -33.23
N PRO A 4 17.78 11.51 -33.39
CA PRO A 4 16.61 11.99 -34.10
C PRO A 4 16.09 13.25 -33.41
N ALA A 5 15.89 14.31 -34.18
CA ALA A 5 15.30 15.58 -33.74
C ALA A 5 13.80 15.39 -33.47
N GLY A 6 13.45 14.45 -32.60
CA GLY A 6 12.11 14.33 -32.04
C GLY A 6 11.89 15.51 -31.12
N GLY A 7 11.20 16.54 -31.61
CA GLY A 7 10.93 17.77 -30.88
C GLY A 7 10.28 17.47 -29.52
N LEU A 8 10.81 18.13 -28.48
CA LEU A 8 10.30 18.13 -27.10
C LEU A 8 8.78 18.40 -27.00
N SER A 9 8.15 18.97 -28.04
CA SER A 9 6.71 19.21 -28.13
C SER A 9 5.86 17.93 -28.18
N SER A 10 6.40 16.80 -28.64
CA SER A 10 5.63 15.55 -28.77
C SER A 10 5.44 14.81 -27.43
N TYR A 11 6.38 14.96 -26.50
CA TYR A 11 6.32 14.31 -25.18
C TYR A 11 5.57 15.15 -24.14
N ALA A 12 5.66 16.49 -24.23
CA ALA A 12 4.91 17.40 -23.36
C ALA A 12 3.38 17.30 -23.58
N GLY A 13 2.94 16.95 -24.79
CA GLY A 13 1.52 16.78 -25.12
C GLY A 13 0.85 15.53 -24.50
N ALA A 14 1.63 14.49 -24.15
CA ALA A 14 1.07 13.22 -23.67
C ALA A 14 1.04 13.09 -22.13
N ALA A 15 2.02 13.65 -21.42
CA ALA A 15 2.10 13.54 -19.96
C ALA A 15 1.19 14.54 -19.23
N LEU A 16 1.02 15.74 -19.79
CA LEU A 16 0.21 16.82 -19.23
C LEU A 16 -1.27 16.44 -19.00
N PRO A 17 -1.99 15.77 -19.95
CA PRO A 17 -3.38 15.37 -19.71
C PRO A 17 -3.53 14.26 -18.65
N VAL A 18 -2.51 13.43 -18.42
CA VAL A 18 -2.56 12.36 -17.41
C VAL A 18 -2.45 12.93 -16.00
N VAL A 19 -1.49 13.83 -15.78
CA VAL A 19 -1.32 14.50 -14.48
C VAL A 19 -2.53 15.36 -14.14
N VAL A 20 -3.09 16.10 -15.12
CA VAL A 20 -4.28 16.93 -14.93
C VAL A 20 -5.54 16.11 -14.60
N ARG A 21 -5.71 14.92 -15.21
CA ARG A 21 -6.83 14.00 -14.88
C ARG A 21 -6.68 13.36 -13.50
N CYS A 22 -5.46 13.03 -13.09
CA CYS A 22 -5.19 12.52 -11.74
C CYS A 22 -5.41 13.58 -10.65
N LEU A 23 -5.00 14.83 -10.90
CA LEU A 23 -5.21 15.95 -9.99
C LEU A 23 -6.71 16.28 -9.84
N ALA A 24 -7.46 16.27 -10.95
CA ALA A 24 -8.91 16.50 -10.94
C ALA A 24 -9.68 15.36 -10.25
N ALA A 25 -9.27 14.10 -10.44
CA ALA A 25 -9.87 12.95 -9.75
C ALA A 25 -9.60 12.98 -8.24
N PHE A 26 -8.42 13.42 -7.82
CA PHE A 26 -8.11 13.62 -6.41
C PHE A 26 -8.89 14.78 -5.78
N LEU A 27 -8.98 15.93 -6.46
CA LEU A 27 -9.77 17.09 -6.01
C LEU A 27 -11.27 16.75 -5.92
N ALA A 28 -11.80 15.90 -6.81
CA ALA A 28 -13.18 15.41 -6.71
C ALA A 28 -13.39 14.43 -5.54
N LEU A 29 -12.34 13.71 -5.10
CA LEU A 29 -12.39 12.76 -3.98
C LEU A 29 -12.08 13.39 -2.62
N SER A 30 -11.46 14.57 -2.56
CA SER A 30 -11.24 15.35 -1.35
C SER A 30 -12.42 16.23 -0.93
N ILE A 31 -13.38 16.47 -1.82
CA ILE A 31 -14.61 17.24 -1.50
C ILE A 31 -15.56 16.47 -0.54
N PRO A 32 -15.79 15.15 -0.66
CA PRO A 32 -16.52 14.37 0.33
C PRO A 32 -15.80 14.24 1.70
N ILE A 33 -14.46 14.41 1.72
CA ILE A 33 -13.64 14.42 2.95
C ILE A 33 -13.92 15.68 3.80
N LEU A 34 -14.28 16.80 3.16
CA LEU A 34 -14.72 18.04 3.84
C LEU A 34 -16.15 17.97 4.40
N ALA A 35 -16.91 16.92 4.07
CA ALA A 35 -18.31 16.74 4.47
C ALA A 35 -18.50 15.79 5.68
N LEU A 36 -17.44 15.45 6.43
CA LEU A 36 -17.47 14.40 7.45
C LEU A 36 -17.32 14.91 8.90
N ASN A 37 -18.28 14.48 9.74
CA ASN A 37 -18.50 14.79 11.16
C ASN A 37 -17.44 14.25 12.16
N GLY A 38 -16.14 14.27 11.83
CA GLY A 38 -15.05 13.97 12.77
C GLY A 38 -14.86 12.51 13.24
N THR A 39 -15.63 11.54 12.74
CA THR A 39 -15.48 10.13 13.15
C THR A 39 -14.19 9.48 12.62
N LEU A 40 -13.64 8.47 13.32
CA LEU A 40 -12.46 7.67 12.91
C LEU A 40 -12.52 7.19 11.45
N PHE A 41 -13.73 6.87 10.99
CA PHE A 41 -13.98 6.37 9.63
C PHE A 41 -13.79 7.45 8.53
N SER A 42 -13.70 8.72 8.92
CA SER A 42 -13.39 9.85 8.03
C SER A 42 -11.89 9.96 7.74
N TRP A 43 -11.05 9.77 8.74
CA TRP A 43 -9.60 9.98 8.59
C TRP A 43 -8.93 8.94 7.70
N HIS A 44 -9.40 7.69 7.73
CA HIS A 44 -8.85 6.62 6.90
C HIS A 44 -8.87 6.93 5.39
N PRO A 45 -10.03 7.18 4.75
CA PRO A 45 -10.06 7.53 3.33
C PRO A 45 -9.29 8.82 3.02
N THR A 46 -9.25 9.77 3.96
CA THR A 46 -8.44 11.00 3.83
C THR A 46 -6.95 10.71 3.70
N PHE A 47 -6.38 9.94 4.62
CA PHE A 47 -4.97 9.57 4.55
C PHE A 47 -4.66 8.67 3.35
N MET A 48 -5.59 7.79 2.96
CA MET A 48 -5.45 6.97 1.75
C MET A 48 -5.41 7.84 0.49
N ALA A 49 -6.27 8.87 0.41
CA ALA A 49 -6.28 9.79 -0.71
C ALA A 49 -4.97 10.59 -0.78
N LEU A 50 -4.50 11.13 0.36
CA LEU A 50 -3.22 11.86 0.44
C LEU A 50 -2.03 10.96 0.03
N GLY A 51 -2.00 9.71 0.51
CA GLY A 51 -0.99 8.74 0.11
C GLY A 51 -1.04 8.43 -1.38
N PHE A 52 -2.24 8.27 -1.95
CA PHE A 52 -2.41 8.04 -3.38
C PHE A 52 -1.94 9.22 -4.23
N LEU A 53 -2.18 10.46 -3.80
CA LEU A 53 -1.58 11.64 -4.45
C LEU A 53 -0.07 11.59 -4.46
N GLY A 54 0.54 11.36 -3.30
CA GLY A 54 1.99 11.31 -3.18
C GLY A 54 2.58 10.26 -4.12
N LEU A 55 1.92 9.11 -4.22
CA LEU A 55 2.30 8.02 -5.10
C LEU A 55 2.17 8.40 -6.59
N ILE A 56 1.07 9.03 -7.02
CA ILE A 56 0.91 9.48 -8.42
C ILE A 56 1.88 10.62 -8.75
N GLY A 57 2.06 11.57 -7.83
CA GLY A 57 3.03 12.66 -7.98
C GLY A 57 4.46 12.13 -8.13
N GLY A 58 4.85 11.17 -7.28
CA GLY A 58 6.16 10.51 -7.37
C GLY A 58 6.35 9.79 -8.72
N LEU A 59 5.34 9.02 -9.17
CA LEU A 59 5.39 8.37 -10.48
C LEU A 59 5.55 9.39 -11.61
N ALA A 60 4.77 10.48 -11.59
CA ALA A 60 4.84 11.53 -12.61
C ALA A 60 6.22 12.19 -12.68
N VAL A 61 6.84 12.50 -11.53
CA VAL A 61 8.19 13.07 -11.47
C VAL A 61 9.23 12.11 -12.05
N ILE A 62 9.15 10.83 -11.70
CA ILE A 62 10.09 9.81 -12.20
C ILE A 62 9.95 9.63 -13.72
N GLU A 63 8.72 9.54 -14.22
CA GLU A 63 8.43 9.41 -15.65
C GLU A 63 8.94 10.63 -16.44
N LEU A 64 8.66 11.85 -15.94
CA LEU A 64 9.15 13.07 -16.56
C LEU A 64 10.69 13.12 -16.59
N ASN A 65 11.34 12.76 -15.48
CA ASN A 65 12.79 12.70 -15.40
C ASN A 65 13.38 11.69 -16.41
N LYS A 66 12.72 10.54 -16.62
CA LYS A 66 13.16 9.55 -17.61
C LYS A 66 13.00 10.05 -19.05
N ILE A 67 11.87 10.68 -19.37
CA ILE A 67 11.62 11.30 -20.68
C ILE A 67 12.69 12.35 -20.99
N LEU A 68 12.93 13.27 -20.05
CA LEU A 68 13.91 14.34 -20.23
C LEU A 68 15.34 13.81 -20.43
N ASN A 69 15.69 12.73 -19.73
CA ASN A 69 17.01 12.09 -19.83
C ASN A 69 17.10 10.96 -20.87
N GLN A 70 16.03 10.69 -21.63
CA GLN A 70 15.96 9.62 -22.63
C GLN A 70 16.37 8.25 -22.04
N LYS A 71 15.97 7.97 -20.80
CA LYS A 71 16.24 6.69 -20.11
C LYS A 71 15.10 5.70 -20.35
N GLN A 72 15.42 4.41 -20.31
CA GLN A 72 14.40 3.38 -20.48
C GLN A 72 13.42 3.32 -19.29
N HIS A 73 12.17 3.00 -19.59
CA HIS A 73 11.06 2.94 -18.62
C HIS A 73 10.88 1.51 -18.08
N PHE A 74 10.50 1.36 -16.80
CA PHE A 74 10.15 0.08 -16.17
C PHE A 74 11.13 -1.11 -16.26
N HIS A 75 12.44 -0.87 -16.41
CA HIS A 75 13.43 -1.97 -16.49
C HIS A 75 13.92 -2.53 -15.14
N SER A 76 13.67 -1.85 -14.02
CA SER A 76 14.12 -2.33 -12.69
C SER A 76 13.00 -3.00 -11.91
N TRP A 77 13.36 -3.93 -11.02
CA TRP A 77 12.41 -4.56 -10.09
C TRP A 77 11.66 -3.53 -9.25
N HIS A 78 12.35 -2.49 -8.76
CA HIS A 78 11.74 -1.37 -8.07
C HIS A 78 10.64 -0.71 -8.92
N ALA A 79 10.91 -0.41 -10.20
CA ALA A 79 9.94 0.23 -11.07
C ALA A 79 8.71 -0.66 -11.36
N ILE A 80 8.92 -1.97 -11.56
CA ILE A 80 7.82 -2.93 -11.81
C ILE A 80 6.95 -3.09 -10.56
N ILE A 81 7.54 -3.27 -9.38
CA ILE A 81 6.81 -3.44 -8.11
C ILE A 81 6.15 -2.11 -7.70
N GLY A 82 6.83 -0.97 -7.90
CA GLY A 82 6.26 0.37 -7.68
C GLY A 82 5.03 0.62 -8.56
N PHE A 83 5.10 0.31 -9.85
CA PHE A 83 3.95 0.44 -10.75
C PHE A 83 2.80 -0.49 -10.37
N THR A 84 3.12 -1.75 -10.01
CA THR A 84 2.14 -2.72 -9.50
C THR A 84 1.44 -2.18 -8.26
N THR A 85 2.18 -1.52 -7.36
CA THR A 85 1.64 -0.88 -6.15
C THR A 85 0.67 0.25 -6.49
N VAL A 86 0.94 1.04 -7.54
CA VAL A 86 0.02 2.07 -8.03
C VAL A 86 -1.30 1.45 -8.49
N MET A 87 -1.22 0.40 -9.30
CA MET A 87 -2.40 -0.31 -9.79
C MET A 87 -3.20 -0.94 -8.64
N LEU A 88 -2.53 -1.61 -7.70
CA LEU A 88 -3.18 -2.19 -6.52
C LEU A 88 -3.83 -1.12 -5.63
N SER A 89 -3.20 0.04 -5.46
CA SER A 89 -3.76 1.17 -4.70
C SER A 89 -5.04 1.70 -5.33
N TYR A 90 -5.05 1.81 -6.67
CA TYR A 90 -6.24 2.22 -7.41
C TYR A 90 -7.40 1.23 -7.25
N VAL A 91 -7.15 -0.07 -7.40
CA VAL A 91 -8.17 -1.11 -7.20
C VAL A 91 -8.63 -1.16 -5.74
N ALA A 92 -7.71 -0.97 -4.77
CA ALA A 92 -8.04 -0.93 -3.35
C ALA A 92 -8.97 0.24 -3.01
N ALA A 93 -8.73 1.43 -3.59
CA ALA A 93 -9.61 2.59 -3.44
C ALA A 93 -11.02 2.33 -4.00
N ILE A 94 -11.13 1.73 -5.19
CA ILE A 94 -12.43 1.35 -5.77
C ILE A 94 -13.12 0.31 -4.89
N GLY A 95 -12.43 -0.75 -4.48
CA GLY A 95 -12.96 -1.77 -3.59
C GLY A 95 -13.41 -1.20 -2.24
N GLY A 96 -12.71 -0.19 -1.74
CA GLY A 96 -13.08 0.58 -0.56
C GLY A 96 -14.41 1.29 -0.78
N ALA A 97 -14.51 2.11 -1.82
CA ALA A 97 -15.73 2.83 -2.20
C ALA A 97 -16.94 1.88 -2.34
N LEU A 98 -16.77 0.73 -3.01
CA LEU A 98 -17.82 -0.28 -3.17
C LEU A 98 -18.23 -0.93 -1.83
N SER A 99 -17.33 -0.98 -0.85
CA SER A 99 -17.58 -1.54 0.48
C SER A 99 -18.33 -0.60 1.43
N PHE A 100 -18.48 0.70 1.10
CA PHE A 100 -19.19 1.66 1.95
C PHE A 100 -20.70 1.61 1.75
N LYS A 101 -21.43 1.27 2.82
CA LYS A 101 -22.90 1.28 2.83
C LYS A 101 -23.48 2.66 2.50
N LYS A 102 -22.82 3.75 2.94
CA LYS A 102 -23.25 5.14 2.68
C LYS A 102 -23.27 5.52 1.20
N LEU A 103 -22.42 4.92 0.37
CA LEU A 103 -22.41 5.17 -1.08
C LEU A 103 -23.50 4.37 -1.82
N GLY A 104 -24.26 3.52 -1.13
CA GLY A 104 -25.38 2.77 -1.71
C GLY A 104 -25.00 1.63 -2.65
N PHE A 105 -23.72 1.43 -2.96
CA PHE A 105 -23.28 0.31 -3.81
C PHE A 105 -23.44 -1.04 -3.09
N LEU A 106 -23.04 -1.11 -1.82
CA LEU A 106 -23.12 -2.35 -1.05
C LEU A 106 -24.57 -2.81 -0.86
N THR A 107 -25.54 -1.89 -0.77
CA THR A 107 -26.96 -2.23 -0.60
C THR A 107 -27.60 -2.83 -1.86
N LYS A 108 -26.97 -2.69 -3.03
CA LYS A 108 -27.42 -3.33 -4.28
C LYS A 108 -26.95 -4.78 -4.39
N LEU A 109 -26.00 -5.21 -3.56
CA LEU A 109 -25.48 -6.58 -3.55
C LEU A 109 -26.30 -7.45 -2.57
N PRO A 110 -26.51 -8.74 -2.86
CA PRO A 110 -27.13 -9.67 -1.92
C PRO A 110 -26.33 -9.73 -0.61
N GLU A 111 -27.02 -9.90 0.51
CA GLU A 111 -26.42 -9.81 1.85
C GLU A 111 -25.29 -10.81 2.06
N GLN A 112 -25.35 -12.01 1.45
CA GLN A 112 -24.27 -13.00 1.54
C GLN A 112 -22.92 -12.50 0.98
N TRP A 113 -22.92 -11.50 0.09
CA TRP A 113 -21.70 -10.95 -0.51
C TRP A 113 -21.06 -9.82 0.30
N HIS A 114 -21.76 -9.26 1.30
CA HIS A 114 -21.26 -8.08 2.02
C HIS A 114 -19.98 -8.39 2.81
N SER A 115 -19.95 -9.54 3.48
CA SER A 115 -18.78 -9.99 4.26
C SER A 115 -17.58 -10.36 3.37
N PRO A 116 -17.75 -11.17 2.31
CA PRO A 116 -16.70 -11.43 1.33
C PRO A 116 -16.10 -10.17 0.71
N VAL A 117 -16.92 -9.22 0.24
CA VAL A 117 -16.45 -7.97 -0.40
C VAL A 117 -15.59 -7.15 0.57
N LYS A 118 -16.04 -6.98 1.82
CA LYS A 118 -15.26 -6.30 2.86
C LYS A 118 -13.96 -7.03 3.18
N SER A 119 -13.99 -8.36 3.24
CA SER A 119 -12.79 -9.15 3.48
C SER A 119 -11.80 -9.01 2.30
N ALA A 120 -12.29 -9.04 1.06
CA ALA A 120 -11.47 -8.89 -0.14
C ALA A 120 -10.79 -7.51 -0.17
N HIS A 121 -11.53 -6.43 0.13
CA HIS A 121 -10.94 -5.09 0.22
C HIS A 121 -9.83 -5.00 1.29
N ARG A 122 -10.02 -5.63 2.47
CA ARG A 122 -8.99 -5.67 3.52
C ARG A 122 -7.73 -6.42 3.07
N TRP A 123 -7.89 -7.59 2.45
CA TRP A 123 -6.76 -8.34 1.91
C TRP A 123 -6.03 -7.55 0.82
N LEU A 124 -6.78 -6.95 -0.09
CA LEU A 124 -6.21 -6.13 -1.15
C LEU A 124 -5.42 -4.95 -0.58
N GLY A 125 -5.98 -4.21 0.39
CA GLY A 125 -5.28 -3.12 1.07
C GLY A 125 -3.99 -3.58 1.76
N MET A 126 -4.01 -4.77 2.38
CA MET A 126 -2.81 -5.35 2.98
C MET A 126 -1.74 -5.70 1.93
N PHE A 127 -2.12 -6.33 0.82
CA PHE A 127 -1.17 -6.64 -0.26
C PHE A 127 -0.60 -5.37 -0.90
N THR A 128 -1.42 -4.33 -1.11
CA THR A 128 -0.95 -3.02 -1.55
C THR A 128 0.11 -2.46 -0.60
N TRP A 129 -0.16 -2.51 0.71
CA TRP A 129 0.77 -2.01 1.72
C TRP A 129 2.09 -2.79 1.75
N LEU A 130 2.05 -4.13 1.71
CA LEU A 130 3.24 -4.96 1.65
C LEU A 130 4.05 -4.71 0.37
N SER A 131 3.38 -4.58 -0.78
CA SER A 131 4.02 -4.24 -2.06
C SER A 131 4.70 -2.87 -2.01
N ALA A 132 4.05 -1.87 -1.39
CA ALA A 132 4.63 -0.54 -1.20
C ALA A 132 5.90 -0.59 -0.33
N LEU A 133 5.89 -1.38 0.74
CA LEU A 133 7.09 -1.59 1.57
C LEU A 133 8.21 -2.24 0.77
N VAL A 134 7.94 -3.30 0.03
CA VAL A 134 8.95 -3.96 -0.82
C VAL A 134 9.51 -2.97 -1.85
N ALA A 135 8.66 -2.18 -2.50
CA ALA A 135 9.11 -1.13 -3.41
C ALA A 135 10.02 -0.11 -2.71
N ALA A 136 9.67 0.33 -1.51
CA ALA A 136 10.46 1.27 -0.72
C ALA A 136 11.83 0.69 -0.34
N PHE A 137 11.90 -0.57 0.11
CA PHE A 137 13.17 -1.22 0.41
C PHE A 137 14.05 -1.43 -0.82
N LEU A 138 13.48 -1.77 -1.98
CA LEU A 138 14.22 -1.89 -3.23
C LEU A 138 14.79 -0.55 -3.71
N MET A 139 14.25 0.58 -3.24
CA MET A 139 14.76 1.90 -3.57
C MET A 139 16.02 2.27 -2.78
N LEU A 140 16.26 1.66 -1.61
CA LEU A 140 17.33 2.06 -0.69
C LEU A 140 18.73 2.01 -1.31
N ASP A 141 18.98 1.01 -2.16
CA ASP A 141 20.29 0.82 -2.82
C ASP A 141 20.33 1.46 -4.22
N HIS A 142 19.34 2.29 -4.57
CA HIS A 142 19.33 2.92 -5.88
C HIS A 142 20.32 4.10 -5.91
N SER A 143 21.28 4.06 -6.84
CA SER A 143 22.36 5.06 -6.97
C SER A 143 21.89 6.51 -7.17
N SER A 144 20.62 6.72 -7.52
CA SER A 144 20.02 8.06 -7.56
C SER A 144 19.84 8.68 -6.19
N LEU A 145 19.83 7.89 -5.12
CA LEU A 145 19.73 8.37 -3.74
C LEU A 145 21.06 8.95 -3.25
N ASP A 146 22.20 8.48 -3.77
CA ASP A 146 23.55 8.89 -3.33
C ASP A 146 23.93 10.33 -3.74
N GLN A 147 23.03 11.07 -4.38
CA GLN A 147 23.27 12.45 -4.82
C GLN A 147 23.22 13.50 -3.69
N GLY A 148 23.32 13.08 -2.42
CA GLY A 148 23.68 13.97 -1.31
C GLY A 148 22.59 14.95 -0.84
N ALA A 149 21.32 14.76 -1.20
CA ALA A 149 20.26 15.59 -0.64
C ALA A 149 20.05 15.26 0.85
N ALA A 150 19.95 16.28 1.70
CA ALA A 150 19.56 16.13 3.12
C ALA A 150 18.27 15.31 3.27
N LEU A 151 17.40 15.35 2.25
CA LEU A 151 16.19 14.54 2.16
C LEU A 151 16.45 13.04 2.03
N THR A 152 17.50 12.61 1.31
CA THR A 152 17.92 11.20 1.28
C THR A 152 18.36 10.75 2.66
N TRP A 153 19.11 11.59 3.38
CA TRP A 153 19.53 11.31 4.75
C TRP A 153 18.35 11.19 5.71
N LEU A 154 17.40 12.13 5.66
CA LEU A 154 16.16 12.06 6.44
C LEU A 154 15.32 10.83 6.09
N TRP A 155 15.24 10.48 4.81
CA TRP A 155 14.56 9.28 4.35
C TRP A 155 15.22 8.00 4.88
N ARG A 156 16.54 7.90 4.78
CA ARG A 156 17.32 6.79 5.35
C ARG A 156 17.12 6.71 6.85
N LEU A 157 17.21 7.81 7.59
CA LEU A 157 16.96 7.85 9.03
C LEU A 157 15.55 7.39 9.41
N SER A 158 14.54 7.74 8.60
CA SER A 158 13.15 7.32 8.85
C SER A 158 12.92 5.81 8.65
N LEU A 159 13.78 5.16 7.87
CA LEU A 159 13.73 3.72 7.61
C LEU A 159 14.75 2.94 8.45
N ASP A 160 15.85 3.57 8.81
CA ASP A 160 16.94 3.05 9.62
C ASP A 160 16.74 3.42 11.09
N VAL A 161 15.59 3.04 11.63
CA VAL A 161 15.22 3.25 13.04
C VAL A 161 16.08 2.39 13.99
N THR A 162 17.08 1.65 13.49
CA THR A 162 17.81 0.66 14.28
C THR A 162 19.33 0.70 14.19
N SER A 163 19.96 1.53 13.35
CA SER A 163 21.42 1.66 13.41
C SER A 163 21.81 2.63 14.53
N GLU A 164 22.30 2.10 15.65
CA GLU A 164 23.14 2.89 16.57
C GLU A 164 24.26 3.56 15.76
N PRO A 165 24.59 4.84 16.01
CA PRO A 165 25.65 5.53 15.29
C PRO A 165 26.98 4.83 15.59
N GLU A 166 27.41 3.95 14.69
CA GLU A 166 28.72 3.32 14.77
C GLU A 166 29.77 4.43 14.57
N CYS A 167 30.54 4.70 15.62
CA CYS A 167 31.57 5.72 15.64
C CYS A 167 32.62 5.37 14.57
N THR A 168 32.49 5.95 13.37
CA THR A 168 33.36 5.66 12.24
C THR A 168 34.77 6.18 12.50
N ASP A 169 35.66 5.28 12.91
CA ASP A 169 37.10 5.45 12.72
C ASP A 169 37.40 5.48 11.22
N ALA A 170 38.02 6.58 10.77
CA ALA A 170 38.10 7.00 9.37
C ALA A 170 39.03 6.17 8.45
N THR A 171 39.21 4.87 8.69
CA THR A 171 40.21 4.05 7.95
C THR A 171 39.70 2.75 7.32
N VAL A 172 38.40 2.44 7.39
CA VAL A 172 37.90 1.17 6.83
C VAL A 172 37.57 1.27 5.35
N VAL A 173 38.40 0.61 4.54
CA VAL A 173 38.25 0.37 3.10
C VAL A 173 36.87 -0.23 2.80
N GLN A 174 36.10 0.42 1.92
CA GLN A 174 34.79 -0.04 1.45
C GLN A 174 34.91 -1.41 0.75
N GLY A 175 34.53 -2.47 1.47
CA GLY A 175 34.35 -3.81 0.89
C GLY A 175 33.04 -3.92 0.10
N PRO A 176 32.91 -4.94 -0.78
CA PRO A 176 31.76 -5.09 -1.67
C PRO A 176 30.44 -5.20 -0.88
N ALA A 177 29.46 -4.41 -1.32
CA ALA A 177 28.14 -4.23 -0.71
C ALA A 177 27.54 -5.54 -0.20
N ARG A 178 27.41 -5.66 1.13
CA ARG A 178 26.71 -6.78 1.77
C ARG A 178 25.23 -6.71 1.40
N LYS A 179 24.75 -7.74 0.69
CA LYS A 179 23.32 -7.97 0.38
C LYS A 179 22.53 -8.23 1.67
N LEU A 180 22.03 -7.18 2.31
CA LEU A 180 21.24 -7.25 3.56
C LEU A 180 19.73 -7.43 3.32
N TYR A 181 19.34 -7.90 2.14
CA TYR A 181 17.94 -8.10 1.77
C TYR A 181 17.18 -9.29 2.39
N PRO A 182 17.78 -10.41 2.86
CA PRO A 182 16.99 -11.56 3.29
C PRO A 182 16.29 -11.36 4.64
N ALA A 183 16.83 -10.52 5.53
CA ALA A 183 16.27 -10.34 6.88
C ALA A 183 14.93 -9.58 6.88
N ALA A 184 14.81 -8.52 6.06
CA ALA A 184 13.57 -7.75 5.94
C ALA A 184 12.43 -8.57 5.31
N VAL A 185 12.76 -9.39 4.30
CA VAL A 185 11.79 -10.30 3.65
C VAL A 185 11.33 -11.39 4.63
N LEU A 186 12.24 -11.92 5.45
CA LEU A 186 11.93 -12.93 6.46
C LEU A 186 11.04 -12.38 7.58
N GLY A 187 11.29 -11.15 8.04
CA GLY A 187 10.45 -10.47 9.03
C GLY A 187 9.02 -10.26 8.55
N LEU A 188 8.84 -9.88 7.28
CA LEU A 188 7.52 -9.71 6.65
C LEU A 188 6.76 -11.05 6.59
N ALA A 189 7.43 -12.13 6.19
CA ALA A 189 6.83 -13.46 6.09
C ALA A 189 6.35 -13.99 7.44
N LEU A 190 7.14 -13.80 8.50
CA LEU A 190 6.80 -14.20 9.87
C LEU A 190 5.61 -13.39 10.42
N GLY A 191 5.55 -12.09 10.14
CA GLY A 191 4.42 -11.24 10.50
C GLY A 191 3.10 -11.70 9.88
N MET A 192 3.11 -12.09 8.60
CA MET A 192 1.92 -12.61 7.91
C MET A 192 1.42 -13.93 8.51
N GLN A 193 2.34 -14.81 8.91
CA GLN A 193 2.00 -16.10 9.52
C GLN A 193 1.39 -15.92 10.92
N ALA A 194 1.90 -14.97 11.71
CA ALA A 194 1.35 -14.62 13.02
C ALA A 194 -0.08 -14.06 12.92
N PHE A 195 -0.34 -13.16 11.96
CA PHE A 195 -1.68 -12.60 11.74
C PHE A 195 -2.70 -13.65 11.28
N ALA A 196 -2.30 -14.55 10.38
CA ALA A 196 -3.14 -15.68 9.95
C ALA A 196 -3.48 -16.62 11.11
N SER A 197 -2.52 -16.84 12.03
CA SER A 197 -2.72 -17.63 13.25
C SER A 197 -3.71 -16.97 14.21
N GLN A 198 -3.61 -15.65 14.43
CA GLN A 198 -4.52 -14.91 15.30
C GLN A 198 -5.99 -14.99 14.83
N LYS A 199 -6.21 -14.96 13.52
CA LYS A 199 -7.56 -15.08 12.93
C LYS A 199 -8.17 -16.48 13.10
N ARG A 200 -7.34 -17.53 13.25
CA ARG A 200 -7.82 -18.88 13.62
C ARG A 200 -8.19 -18.96 15.10
N ALA A 201 -7.40 -18.32 15.97
CA ALA A 201 -7.65 -18.31 17.42
C ALA A 201 -8.89 -17.48 17.82
N GLY A 202 -9.23 -16.42 17.06
CA GLY A 202 -10.42 -15.59 17.31
C GLY A 202 -11.75 -16.18 16.81
N ARG A 203 -11.75 -17.33 16.14
CA ARG A 203 -12.97 -18.04 15.78
C ARG A 203 -13.47 -18.72 17.06
N LYS A 204 -14.34 -18.03 17.81
CA LYS A 204 -15.00 -18.55 19.01
C LYS A 204 -15.46 -19.98 18.76
N THR A 205 -14.69 -20.95 19.25
CA THR A 205 -15.22 -22.27 19.55
C THR A 205 -16.39 -22.01 20.47
N GLN A 206 -17.60 -22.27 19.99
CA GLN A 206 -18.74 -22.44 20.89
C GLN A 206 -18.33 -23.57 21.82
N LEU A 207 -17.82 -23.20 22.99
CA LEU A 207 -17.59 -24.17 24.04
C LEU A 207 -18.99 -24.65 24.44
N PRO A 208 -19.22 -25.97 24.51
CA PRO A 208 -20.48 -26.48 24.99
C PRO A 208 -20.72 -25.86 26.37
N VAL A 209 -21.86 -25.19 26.53
CA VAL A 209 -22.30 -24.74 27.85
C VAL A 209 -22.68 -26.02 28.60
N ILE A 210 -21.76 -26.49 29.45
CA ILE A 210 -22.03 -27.62 30.33
C ILE A 210 -22.91 -27.06 31.45
N ASP A 211 -24.20 -27.34 31.36
CA ASP A 211 -25.12 -27.10 32.47
C ASP A 211 -24.78 -28.07 33.61
N VAL A 212 -24.44 -27.52 34.77
CA VAL A 212 -24.02 -28.28 35.97
C VAL A 212 -25.22 -28.67 36.84
N SER A 213 -26.46 -28.43 36.38
CA SER A 213 -27.69 -28.68 37.14
C SER A 213 -28.10 -30.16 37.29
N GLY A 214 -27.32 -31.10 36.74
CA GLY A 214 -27.55 -32.54 36.96
C GLY A 214 -28.73 -33.12 36.17
N HIS A 215 -29.31 -32.39 35.24
CA HIS A 215 -30.43 -32.85 34.41
C HIS A 215 -30.09 -32.88 32.92
N GLY A 216 -29.26 -33.84 32.51
CA GLY A 216 -29.12 -34.27 31.11
C GLY A 216 -28.50 -33.24 30.15
N VAL A 217 -27.75 -33.74 29.16
CA VAL A 217 -27.17 -32.89 28.11
C VAL A 217 -28.29 -32.53 27.13
N VAL A 218 -28.83 -31.31 27.23
CA VAL A 218 -29.79 -30.78 26.26
C VAL A 218 -29.02 -30.00 25.18
N PHE A 219 -29.00 -30.52 23.96
CA PHE A 219 -28.51 -29.78 22.81
C PHE A 219 -29.55 -28.71 22.45
N ALA A 220 -29.19 -27.43 22.55
CA ALA A 220 -30.03 -26.34 22.08
C ALA A 220 -30.21 -26.47 20.57
N ALA A 221 -31.43 -26.83 20.13
CA ALA A 221 -31.81 -26.75 18.73
C ALA A 221 -31.85 -25.27 18.32
N ASP A 222 -31.18 -24.96 17.21
CA ASP A 222 -31.11 -23.61 16.65
C ASP A 222 -32.50 -23.19 16.15
N GLU A 223 -33.16 -22.32 16.92
CA GLU A 223 -34.50 -21.74 16.64
C GLU A 223 -34.43 -20.66 15.54
N LYS A 224 -33.78 -20.99 14.42
CA LYS A 224 -33.70 -20.15 13.22
C LYS A 224 -33.93 -20.97 11.95
N SER A 225 -35.11 -21.57 11.87
CA SER A 225 -35.67 -22.05 10.60
C SER A 225 -37.20 -21.91 10.60
N LEU A 226 -37.66 -20.65 10.58
CA LEU A 226 -38.96 -20.22 10.05
C LEU A 226 -38.76 -18.91 9.30
#